data_AF-A0A8K0ABY8-F1
#
_entry.id   AF-A0A8K0ABY8-F1
#
_cell.length_a   1.000
_cell.length_b   1.000
_cell.length_c   1.000
_cell.angle_alpha   90.00
_cell.angle_beta   90.00
_cell.angle_gamma   90.00
#
_symmetry.space_group_name_H-M   'P 1'
#
loop_
_entity.id
_entity.type
_entity.pdbx_description
1 polymer ?
#
loop_
_entity_poly.entity_id
_entity_poly.type
_entity_poly.pdbx_seq_one_letter_code
_entity_poly.pdbx_strand_id
1 'polypeptide(L)'
;MDLRAFLLVSTASAAMWLGAFLFLVPRVSAMLCPGYKLLTTGDRRVWNNKAMSVLNAVLTGSVAVVALIWEELPKLYNDTLWDDSSVIHYTASTNVGYLLVDTGLLLRNPAMTDPGILLHHLIIVVCILAKILLDYGPPTFFNAMRMIQEVSNPFLHLRWLLAAAGVSRNSRLYVTNGLVFAASFLVSRILPIPYYWTQSLQLITSPQTYVRFGALGLGFWFVADLLFDGINCFWAVKICRGTYRFMTTRKLD
;
A
#
# COMPACT_ATOMS: atom_id res chain seq x y z
N MET A 1 -5.25 -10.43 17.35
CA MET A 1 -4.01 -11.26 17.33
C MET A 1 -3.06 -10.81 18.43
N ASP A 2 -2.37 -11.72 19.14
CA ASP A 2 -1.44 -11.32 20.20
C ASP A 2 -0.11 -10.75 19.67
N LEU A 3 0.63 -10.03 20.53
CA LEU A 3 1.88 -9.36 20.18
C LEU A 3 2.99 -10.34 19.74
N ARG A 4 3.06 -11.53 20.33
CA ARG A 4 4.11 -12.51 20.00
C ARG A 4 3.91 -13.05 18.59
N ALA A 5 2.68 -13.41 18.25
CA ALA A 5 2.29 -13.81 16.90
C ALA A 5 2.57 -12.69 15.89
N PHE A 6 2.19 -11.45 16.21
CA PHE A 6 2.46 -10.29 15.36
C PHE A 6 3.95 -10.12 15.06
N LEU A 7 4.80 -10.14 16.09
CA LEU A 7 6.24 -9.97 15.94
C LEU A 7 6.84 -11.13 15.14
N LEU A 8 6.46 -12.38 15.45
CA LEU A 8 6.94 -13.56 14.74
C LEU A 8 6.62 -13.50 13.25
N VAL A 9 5.35 -13.23 12.89
CA VAL A 9 4.91 -13.14 11.50
C VAL A 9 5.60 -11.98 10.78
N SER A 10 5.70 -10.81 11.43
CA SER A 10 6.34 -9.64 10.83
C SER A 10 7.84 -9.86 10.59
N THR A 11 8.56 -10.49 11.52
CA THR A 11 9.98 -10.82 11.37
C THR A 11 10.21 -11.90 10.32
N ALA A 12 9.39 -12.96 10.30
CA ALA A 12 9.45 -13.99 9.28
C ALA A 12 9.17 -13.42 7.88
N SER A 13 8.17 -12.53 7.77
CA SER A 13 7.86 -11.80 6.54
C SER A 13 9.03 -10.90 6.11
N ALA A 14 9.67 -10.18 7.03
CA ALA A 14 10.84 -9.36 6.70
C ALA A 14 12.00 -10.22 6.14
N ALA A 15 12.27 -11.38 6.75
CA ALA A 15 13.27 -12.31 6.22
C ALA A 15 12.89 -12.83 4.82
N MET A 16 11.62 -13.18 4.61
CA MET A 16 11.09 -13.62 3.32
C MET A 16 11.25 -12.54 2.24
N TRP A 17 10.86 -11.29 2.51
CA TRP A 17 10.95 -10.20 1.55
C TRP A 17 12.39 -9.77 1.28
N LEU A 18 13.26 -9.77 2.30
CA LEU A 18 14.69 -9.56 2.09
C LEU A 18 15.29 -10.66 1.21
N GLY A 19 14.91 -11.92 1.45
CA GLY A 19 15.28 -13.04 0.58
C GLY A 19 14.76 -12.86 -0.84
N ALA A 20 13.51 -12.40 -1.01
CA ALA A 20 12.93 -12.13 -2.32
C ALA A 20 13.73 -11.06 -3.08
N PHE A 21 14.07 -9.95 -2.41
CA PHE A 21 14.89 -8.87 -2.96
C PHE A 21 16.29 -9.33 -3.36
N LEU A 22 16.97 -10.10 -2.51
CA LEU A 22 18.35 -10.53 -2.72
C LEU A 22 18.48 -11.67 -3.72
N PHE A 23 17.48 -12.56 -3.82
CA PHE A 23 17.63 -13.86 -4.47
C PHE A 23 16.57 -14.17 -5.51
N LEU A 24 15.29 -14.02 -5.19
CA LEU A 24 14.19 -14.40 -6.09
C LEU A 24 14.08 -13.42 -7.25
N VAL A 25 13.89 -12.14 -6.95
CA VAL A 25 13.64 -11.08 -7.93
C VAL A 25 14.80 -10.94 -8.93
N PRO A 26 16.08 -10.95 -8.52
CA PRO A 26 17.19 -10.87 -9.47
C PRO A 26 17.22 -12.05 -10.44
N ARG A 27 16.97 -13.27 -9.97
CA ARG A 27 16.99 -14.50 -10.79
C ARG A 27 15.84 -14.49 -11.79
N VAL A 28 14.62 -14.26 -11.31
CA VAL A 28 13.43 -14.22 -12.16
C VAL A 28 13.52 -13.08 -13.17
N SER A 29 13.97 -11.89 -12.76
CA SER A 29 14.12 -10.74 -13.68
C SER A 29 15.17 -11.00 -14.75
N ALA A 30 16.31 -11.63 -14.41
CA ALA A 30 17.34 -11.98 -15.39
C ALA A 30 16.88 -13.06 -16.39
N MET A 31 15.93 -13.92 -15.99
CA MET A 31 15.36 -14.93 -16.87
C MET A 31 14.29 -14.34 -17.81
N LEU A 32 13.39 -13.53 -17.28
CA LEU A 32 12.21 -13.04 -18.01
C LEU A 32 12.43 -11.73 -18.77
N CYS A 33 13.38 -10.91 -18.33
CA CYS A 33 13.60 -9.57 -18.87
C CYS A 33 15.07 -9.40 -19.29
N PRO A 34 15.42 -9.60 -20.58
CA PRO A 34 16.78 -9.41 -21.06
C PRO A 34 17.37 -8.04 -20.71
N GLY A 35 16.54 -6.98 -20.74
CA GLY A 35 16.93 -5.62 -20.36
C GLY A 35 17.46 -5.49 -18.93
N TYR A 36 17.03 -6.35 -17.99
CA TYR A 36 17.53 -6.34 -16.61
C TYR A 36 19.05 -6.58 -16.54
N LYS A 37 19.60 -7.43 -17.42
CA LYS A 37 21.04 -7.71 -17.46
C LYS A 37 21.85 -6.50 -17.94
N LEU A 38 21.23 -5.57 -18.66
CA LEU A 38 21.88 -4.36 -19.16
C LEU A 38 21.88 -3.20 -18.16
N LEU A 39 21.10 -3.31 -17.07
CA LEU A 39 21.00 -2.28 -16.04
C LEU A 39 22.29 -2.19 -15.20
N THR A 40 22.59 -0.96 -14.79
CA THR A 40 23.65 -0.68 -13.81
C THR A 40 23.35 -1.34 -12.46
N THR A 41 24.37 -1.50 -11.61
CA THR A 41 24.18 -2.03 -10.25
C THR A 41 23.21 -1.16 -9.41
N GLY A 42 23.17 0.15 -9.66
CA GLY A 42 22.20 1.05 -9.04
C GLY A 42 20.77 0.76 -9.51
N ASP A 43 20.56 0.74 -10.82
CA ASP A 43 19.23 0.53 -11.41
C ASP A 43 18.69 -0.87 -11.14
N ARG A 44 19.55 -1.91 -11.05
CA ARG A 44 19.12 -3.24 -10.62
C ARG A 44 18.59 -3.25 -9.19
N ARG A 45 19.15 -2.46 -8.27
CA ARG A 45 18.61 -2.34 -6.91
C ARG A 45 17.23 -1.67 -6.92
N VAL A 46 17.06 -0.61 -7.71
CA VAL A 46 15.75 0.04 -7.90
C VAL A 46 14.74 -0.94 -8.49
N TRP A 47 15.14 -1.65 -9.54
CA TRP A 47 14.33 -2.68 -10.18
C TRP A 47 13.91 -3.74 -9.18
N ASN A 48 14.85 -4.31 -8.41
CA ASN A 48 14.57 -5.38 -7.48
C ASN A 48 13.63 -4.93 -6.37
N ASN A 49 13.82 -3.72 -5.87
CA ASN A 49 12.92 -3.09 -4.90
C ASN A 49 11.51 -2.95 -5.48
N LYS A 50 11.36 -2.34 -6.67
CA LYS A 50 10.06 -2.11 -7.30
C LYS A 50 9.34 -3.40 -7.66
N ALA A 51 10.04 -4.42 -8.15
CA ALA A 51 9.48 -5.72 -8.45
C ALA A 51 9.07 -6.48 -7.16
N MET A 52 9.84 -6.37 -6.07
CA MET A 52 9.42 -6.86 -4.76
C MET A 52 8.14 -6.16 -4.28
N SER A 53 8.04 -4.84 -4.44
CA SER A 53 6.83 -4.06 -4.12
C SER A 53 5.61 -4.54 -4.91
N VAL A 54 5.76 -4.86 -6.21
CA VAL A 54 4.69 -5.45 -7.02
C VAL A 54 4.18 -6.75 -6.39
N LEU A 55 5.09 -7.66 -6.03
CA LEU A 55 4.73 -8.95 -5.44
C LEU A 55 3.96 -8.77 -4.11
N ASN A 56 4.45 -7.89 -3.24
CA ASN A 56 3.77 -7.59 -1.97
C ASN A 56 2.38 -7.01 -2.22
N ALA A 57 2.28 -6.00 -3.08
CA ALA A 57 1.03 -5.31 -3.34
C ALA A 57 -0.04 -6.21 -3.99
N VAL A 58 0.36 -7.14 -4.86
CA VAL A 58 -0.55 -8.16 -5.39
C VAL A 58 -1.04 -9.08 -4.26
N LEU A 59 -0.13 -9.58 -3.41
CA LEU A 59 -0.50 -10.44 -2.29
C LEU A 59 -1.44 -9.74 -1.31
N THR A 60 -1.02 -8.62 -0.75
CA THR A 60 -1.74 -7.94 0.33
C THR A 60 -2.98 -7.23 -0.18
N GLY A 61 -2.93 -6.62 -1.37
CA GLY A 61 -4.07 -5.98 -2.01
C GLY A 61 -5.18 -6.97 -2.37
N SER A 62 -4.84 -8.12 -2.97
CA SER A 62 -5.84 -9.14 -3.31
C SER A 62 -6.47 -9.75 -2.06
N VAL A 63 -5.68 -10.11 -1.05
CA VAL A 63 -6.22 -10.67 0.21
C VAL A 63 -7.09 -9.64 0.93
N ALA A 64 -6.70 -8.36 0.96
CA ALA A 64 -7.48 -7.30 1.57
C ALA A 64 -8.83 -7.08 0.87
N VAL A 65 -8.88 -7.12 -0.47
CA VAL A 65 -10.14 -7.00 -1.22
C VAL A 65 -11.08 -8.17 -0.90
N VAL A 66 -10.55 -9.40 -0.88
CA VAL A 66 -11.36 -10.59 -0.57
C VAL A 66 -11.87 -10.52 0.87
N ALA A 67 -11.00 -10.26 1.84
CA ALA A 67 -11.39 -10.15 3.24
C ALA A 67 -12.38 -8.99 3.48
N LEU A 68 -12.21 -7.85 2.79
CA LEU A 68 -13.15 -6.73 2.88
C LEU A 68 -14.56 -7.13 2.42
N ILE A 69 -14.67 -7.82 1.29
CA ILE A 69 -15.97 -8.19 0.71
C ILE A 69 -16.64 -9.32 1.50
N TRP A 70 -15.88 -10.34 1.89
CA TRP A 70 -16.42 -11.59 2.41
C TRP A 70 -16.43 -11.68 3.94
N GLU A 71 -15.61 -10.91 4.65
CA GLU A 71 -15.57 -10.90 6.12
C GLU A 71 -16.00 -9.53 6.69
N GLU A 72 -15.34 -8.45 6.27
CA GLU A 72 -15.45 -7.17 7.00
C GLU A 72 -16.73 -6.37 6.67
N LEU A 73 -17.21 -6.37 5.42
CA LEU A 73 -18.50 -5.77 5.08
C LEU A 73 -19.66 -6.46 5.80
N PRO A 74 -19.76 -7.82 5.82
CA PRO A 74 -20.74 -8.51 6.65
C PRO A 74 -20.68 -8.12 8.12
N LYS A 75 -19.48 -7.99 8.72
CA LYS A 75 -19.34 -7.57 10.12
C LYS A 75 -19.90 -6.17 10.37
N LEU A 76 -19.66 -5.25 9.45
CA LEU A 76 -20.18 -3.89 9.54
C LEU A 76 -21.72 -3.86 9.51
N TYR A 77 -22.35 -4.64 8.63
CA TYR A 77 -23.82 -4.64 8.47
C TYR A 77 -24.56 -5.50 9.50
N ASN A 78 -23.85 -6.38 10.21
CA ASN A 78 -24.41 -7.25 11.25
C ASN A 78 -24.02 -6.80 12.68
N ASP A 79 -23.59 -5.54 12.85
CA ASP A 79 -23.19 -4.95 14.14
C ASP A 79 -22.10 -5.73 14.91
N THR A 80 -21.25 -6.45 14.17
CA THR A 80 -20.12 -7.26 14.69
C THR A 80 -18.77 -6.67 14.31
N LEU A 81 -18.73 -5.36 14.06
CA LEU A 81 -17.55 -4.66 13.54
C LEU A 81 -16.30 -4.83 14.41
N TRP A 82 -16.46 -5.02 15.72
CA TRP A 82 -15.37 -5.20 16.67
C TRP A 82 -14.80 -6.62 16.70
N ASP A 83 -15.38 -7.57 15.96
CA ASP A 83 -14.86 -8.92 15.83
C ASP A 83 -13.62 -8.92 14.93
N ASP A 84 -12.48 -9.32 15.49
CA ASP A 84 -11.20 -9.34 14.79
C ASP A 84 -11.21 -10.29 13.57
N SER A 85 -10.67 -9.85 12.44
CA SER A 85 -10.28 -10.77 11.34
C SER A 85 -8.84 -11.21 11.48
N SER A 86 -8.66 -12.53 11.65
CA SER A 86 -7.35 -13.16 11.59
C SER A 86 -6.69 -12.93 10.22
N VAL A 87 -7.45 -13.00 9.13
CA VAL A 87 -6.94 -12.79 7.77
C VAL A 87 -6.33 -11.39 7.64
N ILE A 88 -7.04 -10.35 8.09
CA ILE A 88 -6.52 -8.99 8.07
C ILE A 88 -5.30 -8.84 8.98
N HIS A 89 -5.31 -9.43 10.17
CA HIS A 89 -4.15 -9.38 11.08
C HIS A 89 -2.89 -10.02 10.49
N TYR A 90 -2.99 -11.23 9.94
CA TYR A 90 -1.86 -11.90 9.29
C TYR A 90 -1.39 -11.12 8.07
N THR A 91 -2.30 -10.64 7.23
CA THR A 91 -1.96 -9.86 6.03
C THR A 91 -1.27 -8.54 6.41
N ALA A 92 -1.78 -7.83 7.43
CA ALA A 92 -1.16 -6.61 7.94
C ALA A 92 0.24 -6.89 8.48
N SER A 93 0.42 -7.96 9.26
CA SER A 93 1.73 -8.36 9.80
C SER A 93 2.73 -8.73 8.71
N THR A 94 2.28 -9.44 7.67
CA THR A 94 3.08 -9.69 6.46
C THR A 94 3.48 -8.38 5.81
N ASN A 95 2.55 -7.44 5.65
CA ASN A 95 2.82 -6.12 5.06
C ASN A 95 3.79 -5.28 5.91
N VAL A 96 3.75 -5.39 7.24
CA VAL A 96 4.72 -4.76 8.15
C VAL A 96 6.13 -5.27 7.89
N GLY A 97 6.30 -6.59 7.77
CA GLY A 97 7.60 -7.18 7.44
C GLY A 97 8.16 -6.67 6.11
N TYR A 98 7.32 -6.58 5.08
CA TYR A 98 7.66 -5.94 3.81
C TYR A 98 8.07 -4.48 4.00
N LEU A 99 7.26 -3.69 4.71
CA LEU A 99 7.46 -2.26 4.92
C LEU A 99 8.79 -1.96 5.61
N LEU A 100 9.19 -2.79 6.58
CA LEU A 100 10.48 -2.66 7.26
C LEU A 100 11.66 -2.84 6.29
N VAL A 101 11.58 -3.87 5.43
CA VAL A 101 12.61 -4.12 4.40
C VAL A 101 12.63 -2.97 3.39
N ASP A 102 11.48 -2.57 2.86
CA ASP A 102 11.37 -1.52 1.86
C ASP A 102 11.90 -0.18 2.39
N THR A 103 11.49 0.21 3.60
CA THR A 103 11.96 1.43 4.27
C THR A 103 13.48 1.39 4.49
N GLY A 104 14.02 0.26 4.96
CA GLY A 104 15.46 0.08 5.14
C GLY A 104 16.25 0.22 3.83
N LEU A 105 15.70 -0.29 2.72
CA LEU A 105 16.30 -0.15 1.39
C LEU A 105 16.27 1.30 0.90
N LEU A 106 15.15 2.02 1.09
CA LEU A 106 15.02 3.43 0.75
C LEU A 106 16.00 4.32 1.54
N LEU A 107 16.12 4.10 2.85
CA LEU A 107 17.04 4.85 3.71
C LEU A 107 18.51 4.63 3.32
N ARG A 108 18.88 3.40 2.92
CA ARG A 108 20.24 3.09 2.49
C ARG A 108 20.57 3.57 1.07
N ASN A 109 19.55 3.90 0.28
CA ASN A 109 19.72 4.30 -1.11
C ASN A 109 18.90 5.58 -1.40
N PRO A 110 19.36 6.76 -0.94
CA PRO A 110 18.62 8.02 -1.10
C PRO A 110 18.24 8.36 -2.55
N ALA A 111 19.02 7.90 -3.52
CA ALA A 111 18.72 8.04 -4.96
C ALA A 111 17.41 7.34 -5.40
N MET A 112 16.89 6.41 -4.58
CA MET A 112 15.65 5.69 -4.82
C MET A 112 14.42 6.32 -4.14
N THR A 113 14.64 7.34 -3.32
CA THR A 113 13.68 7.79 -2.31
C THR A 113 12.96 9.06 -2.75
N ASP A 114 11.66 8.94 -2.95
CA ASP A 114 10.76 10.09 -3.01
C ASP A 114 10.38 10.53 -1.58
N PRO A 115 10.55 11.82 -1.22
CA PRO A 115 10.22 12.29 0.13
C PRO A 115 8.75 12.05 0.55
N GLY A 116 7.81 12.08 -0.40
CA GLY A 116 6.41 11.79 -0.14
C GLY A 116 6.17 10.32 0.20
N ILE A 117 6.88 9.41 -0.48
CA ILE A 117 6.87 7.97 -0.15
C ILE A 117 7.48 7.74 1.24
N LEU A 118 8.60 8.38 1.57
CA LEU A 118 9.21 8.23 2.89
C LEU A 118 8.29 8.74 4.00
N LEU A 119 7.62 9.88 3.79
CA LEU A 119 6.61 10.39 4.72
C LEU A 119 5.44 9.41 4.88
N HIS A 120 4.95 8.84 3.78
CA HIS A 120 3.89 7.82 3.81
C HIS A 120 4.30 6.60 4.65
N HIS A 121 5.52 6.09 4.47
CA HIS A 121 6.05 4.98 5.26
C HIS A 121 6.17 5.34 6.74
N LEU A 122 6.63 6.56 7.05
CA LEU A 122 6.75 7.04 8.42
C LEU A 122 5.38 7.09 9.13
N ILE A 123 4.34 7.59 8.45
CA ILE A 123 2.97 7.61 9.00
C ILE A 123 2.53 6.18 9.36
N ILE A 124 2.74 5.21 8.46
CA ILE A 124 2.37 3.82 8.71
C ILE A 124 3.15 3.23 9.89
N VAL A 125 4.46 3.47 9.97
CA VAL A 125 5.30 3.00 11.09
C VAL A 125 4.80 3.59 12.42
N VAL A 126 4.47 4.89 12.46
CA VAL A 126 3.91 5.52 13.66
C VAL A 126 2.57 4.90 14.04
N CYS A 127 1.69 4.60 13.08
CA CYS A 127 0.42 3.92 13.33
C CYS A 127 0.62 2.51 13.91
N ILE A 128 1.57 1.75 13.36
CA ILE A 128 1.92 0.41 13.87
C ILE A 128 2.43 0.51 15.31
N LEU A 129 3.33 1.45 15.59
CA LEU A 129 3.87 1.65 16.94
C LEU A 129 2.79 2.09 17.93
N ALA A 130 1.89 2.99 17.53
CA ALA A 130 0.75 3.39 18.35
C ALA A 130 -0.17 2.21 18.68
N LYS A 131 -0.44 1.34 17.71
CA LYS A 131 -1.21 0.11 17.94
C LYS A 131 -0.50 -0.85 18.90
N ILE A 132 0.80 -1.04 18.78
CA ILE A 132 1.55 -1.97 19.63
C ILE A 132 1.69 -1.45 21.06
N LEU A 133 2.03 -0.17 21.22
CA LEU A 133 2.41 0.40 22.51
C LEU A 133 1.22 0.92 23.31
N LEU A 134 0.17 1.37 22.63
CA LEU A 134 -0.96 2.06 23.25
C LEU A 134 -2.30 1.36 22.98
N ASP A 135 -2.29 0.23 22.26
CA ASP A 135 -3.48 -0.44 21.72
C ASP A 135 -4.40 0.47 20.88
N TYR A 136 -3.86 1.59 20.38
CA TYR A 136 -4.61 2.52 19.53
C TYR A 136 -4.76 1.94 18.13
N GLY A 137 -5.96 1.56 17.76
CA GLY A 137 -6.23 1.22 16.37
C GLY A 137 -7.68 0.84 16.11
N PRO A 138 -8.14 1.11 14.89
CA PRO A 138 -9.51 0.87 14.53
C PRO A 138 -9.81 -0.62 14.36
N PRO A 139 -11.11 -0.98 14.26
CA PRO A 139 -11.54 -2.30 13.81
C PRO A 139 -10.83 -2.77 12.53
N THR A 140 -10.73 -4.10 12.34
CA THR A 140 -10.09 -4.69 11.16
C THR A 140 -10.68 -4.23 9.83
N PHE A 141 -11.94 -3.79 9.83
CA PHE A 141 -12.63 -3.24 8.66
C PHE A 141 -11.90 -2.03 8.10
N PHE A 142 -11.50 -1.09 8.97
CA PHE A 142 -10.78 0.10 8.54
C PHE A 142 -9.37 -0.26 8.05
N ASN A 143 -8.72 -1.24 8.68
CA ASN A 143 -7.43 -1.75 8.19
C ASN A 143 -7.58 -2.35 6.80
N ALA A 144 -8.61 -3.17 6.54
CA ALA A 144 -8.90 -3.73 5.23
C ALA A 144 -9.13 -2.62 4.17
N MET A 145 -9.94 -1.61 4.50
CA MET A 145 -10.18 -0.43 3.66
C MET A 145 -8.89 0.38 3.37
N ARG A 146 -7.92 0.39 4.28
CA ARG A 146 -6.60 1.00 4.03
C ARG A 146 -5.71 0.10 3.18
N MET A 147 -5.83 -1.22 3.31
CA MET A 147 -4.99 -2.18 2.57
C MET A 147 -5.42 -2.38 1.12
N ILE A 148 -6.70 -2.17 0.76
CA ILE A 148 -7.11 -2.22 -0.66
C ILE A 148 -6.38 -1.19 -1.53
N GLN A 149 -5.78 -0.15 -0.93
CA GLN A 149 -4.96 0.84 -1.62
C GLN A 149 -3.71 0.23 -2.27
N GLU A 150 -3.26 -0.94 -1.83
CA GLU A 150 -2.18 -1.69 -2.46
C GLU A 150 -2.54 -2.12 -3.89
N VAL A 151 -3.82 -2.23 -4.24
CA VAL A 151 -4.27 -2.65 -5.59
C VAL A 151 -3.72 -1.78 -6.72
N SER A 152 -3.44 -0.49 -6.48
CA SER A 152 -2.87 0.39 -7.51
C SER A 152 -1.35 0.28 -7.66
N ASN A 153 -0.64 -0.19 -6.62
CA ASN A 153 0.82 -0.20 -6.56
C ASN A 153 1.49 -1.08 -7.63
N PRO A 154 0.94 -2.26 -8.02
CA PRO A 154 1.51 -3.05 -9.10
C PRO A 154 1.67 -2.24 -10.38
N PHE A 155 0.64 -1.48 -10.77
CA PHE A 155 0.65 -0.68 -12.00
C PHE A 155 1.54 0.56 -11.90
N LEU A 156 1.67 1.14 -10.71
CA LEU A 156 2.62 2.23 -10.43
C LEU A 156 4.05 1.77 -10.71
N HIS A 157 4.43 0.64 -10.12
CA HIS A 157 5.80 0.11 -10.21
C HIS A 157 6.07 -0.51 -11.57
N LEU A 158 5.09 -1.20 -12.17
CA LEU A 158 5.21 -1.75 -13.51
C LEU A 158 5.48 -0.67 -14.55
N ARG A 159 4.92 0.54 -14.39
CA ARG A 159 5.23 1.68 -15.28
C ARG A 159 6.74 1.99 -15.29
N TRP A 160 7.38 1.99 -14.12
CA TRP A 160 8.82 2.22 -14.01
C TRP A 160 9.61 1.04 -14.58
N LEU A 161 9.22 -0.19 -14.24
CA LEU A 161 9.88 -1.42 -14.73
C LEU A 161 9.84 -1.51 -16.26
N LEU A 162 8.71 -1.19 -16.89
CA LEU A 162 8.57 -1.13 -18.35
C LEU A 162 9.54 -0.12 -18.97
N ALA A 163 9.63 1.08 -18.40
CA ALA A 163 10.58 2.09 -18.87
C ALA A 163 12.03 1.63 -18.73
N ALA A 164 12.40 1.05 -17.60
CA ALA A 164 13.74 0.51 -17.35
C ALA A 164 14.07 -0.69 -18.27
N ALA A 165 13.07 -1.44 -18.71
CA ALA A 165 13.21 -2.51 -19.70
C ALA A 165 13.38 -2.01 -21.15
N GLY A 166 13.33 -0.69 -21.38
CA GLY A 166 13.40 -0.11 -22.72
C GLY A 166 12.08 -0.12 -23.48
N VAL A 167 10.95 -0.40 -22.82
CA VAL A 167 9.63 -0.36 -23.47
C VAL A 167 9.28 1.08 -23.83
N SER A 168 8.97 1.32 -25.10
CA SER A 168 8.58 2.64 -25.60
C SER A 168 7.39 3.20 -24.82
N ARG A 169 7.48 4.48 -24.44
CA ARG A 169 6.40 5.21 -23.75
C ARG A 169 5.14 5.36 -24.61
N ASN A 170 5.27 5.22 -25.93
CA ASN A 170 4.15 5.26 -26.87
C ASN A 170 3.56 3.87 -27.16
N SER A 171 4.17 2.81 -26.63
CA SER A 171 3.66 1.44 -26.81
C SER A 171 2.29 1.28 -26.16
N ARG A 172 1.45 0.41 -26.75
CA ARG A 172 0.14 0.06 -26.17
C ARG A 172 0.27 -0.42 -24.72
N LEU A 173 1.26 -1.28 -24.43
CA LEU A 173 1.51 -1.81 -23.09
C LEU A 173 1.79 -0.69 -22.06
N TYR A 174 2.70 0.23 -22.37
CA TYR A 174 3.06 1.31 -21.44
C TYR A 174 1.86 2.23 -21.17
N VAL A 175 1.12 2.58 -22.22
CA VAL A 175 -0.06 3.45 -22.11
C VAL A 175 -1.19 2.77 -21.35
N THR A 176 -1.53 1.53 -21.69
CA THR A 176 -2.58 0.77 -21.00
C THR A 176 -2.24 0.62 -19.52
N ASN A 177 -1.00 0.29 -19.17
CA ASN A 177 -0.58 0.25 -17.77
C ASN A 177 -0.77 1.61 -17.07
N GLY A 178 -0.44 2.72 -17.73
CA GLY A 178 -0.64 4.07 -17.19
C GLY A 178 -2.11 4.39 -16.91
N LEU A 179 -3.02 4.00 -17.82
CA LEU A 179 -4.47 4.18 -17.65
C LEU A 179 -5.03 3.26 -16.55
N VAL A 180 -4.60 2.01 -16.51
CA VAL A 180 -5.00 1.05 -15.45
C VAL A 180 -4.47 1.52 -14.09
N PHE A 181 -3.25 2.07 -14.03
CA PHE A 181 -2.74 2.70 -12.82
C PHE A 181 -3.64 3.86 -12.36
N ALA A 182 -4.00 4.78 -13.26
CA ALA A 182 -4.87 5.90 -12.90
C ALA A 182 -6.24 5.43 -12.41
N ALA A 183 -6.88 4.49 -13.12
CA ALA A 183 -8.18 3.94 -12.75
C ALA A 183 -8.14 3.20 -11.40
N SER A 184 -7.18 2.28 -11.23
CA SER A 184 -7.02 1.53 -9.97
C SER A 184 -6.70 2.45 -8.79
N PHE A 185 -5.90 3.51 -8.97
CA PHE A 185 -5.63 4.49 -7.93
C PHE A 185 -6.93 5.19 -7.47
N LEU A 186 -7.74 5.66 -8.41
CA LEU A 186 -9.01 6.33 -8.07
C LEU A 186 -9.99 5.38 -7.38
N VAL A 187 -10.15 4.16 -7.90
CA VAL A 187 -11.11 3.17 -7.37
C VAL A 187 -10.69 2.64 -5.99
N SER A 188 -9.40 2.38 -5.77
CA SER A 188 -8.94 1.77 -4.52
C SER A 188 -8.57 2.78 -3.43
N ARG A 189 -8.29 4.04 -3.79
CA ARG A 189 -7.80 5.05 -2.83
C ARG A 189 -8.70 6.26 -2.66
N ILE A 190 -9.42 6.70 -3.70
CA ILE A 190 -10.20 7.95 -3.64
C ILE A 190 -11.69 7.65 -3.46
N LEU A 191 -12.23 6.75 -4.28
CA LEU A 191 -13.63 6.36 -4.20
C LEU A 191 -14.05 5.84 -2.81
N PRO A 192 -13.21 5.10 -2.05
CA PRO A 192 -13.59 4.63 -0.72
C PRO A 192 -13.59 5.71 0.37
N ILE A 193 -12.97 6.88 0.14
CA ILE A 193 -12.78 7.93 1.17
C ILE A 193 -14.11 8.39 1.79
N PRO A 194 -15.15 8.78 1.02
CA PRO A 194 -16.40 9.26 1.61
C PRO A 194 -17.07 8.20 2.51
N TYR A 195 -17.07 6.94 2.07
CA TYR A 195 -17.64 5.85 2.83
C TYR A 195 -16.83 5.57 4.11
N TYR A 196 -15.49 5.52 3.98
CA TYR A 196 -14.58 5.37 5.11
C TYR A 196 -14.85 6.42 6.20
N TRP A 197 -14.92 7.69 5.83
CA TRP A 197 -15.13 8.79 6.77
C TRP A 197 -16.52 8.77 7.39
N THR A 198 -17.55 8.35 6.65
CA THR A 198 -18.91 8.21 7.21
C THR A 198 -18.90 7.19 8.35
N GLN A 199 -18.31 6.01 8.13
CA GLN A 199 -18.24 4.96 9.16
C GLN A 199 -17.29 5.34 10.31
N SER A 200 -16.15 5.96 9.99
CA SER A 200 -15.15 6.37 10.99
C SER A 200 -15.71 7.44 11.94
N LEU A 201 -16.38 8.47 11.40
CA LEU A 201 -16.99 9.53 12.24
C LEU A 201 -18.10 8.98 13.14
N GLN A 202 -18.93 8.07 12.65
CA GLN A 202 -19.96 7.42 13.47
C GLN A 202 -19.33 6.71 14.69
N LEU A 203 -18.23 5.99 14.50
CA LEU A 203 -17.54 5.30 15.59
C LEU A 203 -16.78 6.26 16.50
N ILE A 204 -16.01 7.21 15.95
CA ILE A 204 -15.23 8.17 16.73
C ILE A 204 -16.13 9.00 17.67
N THR A 205 -17.34 9.32 17.22
CA THR A 205 -18.33 10.05 18.04
C THR A 205 -19.12 9.16 19.02
N SER A 206 -18.99 7.83 18.93
CA SER A 206 -19.73 6.93 19.80
C SER A 206 -19.16 6.91 21.23
N PRO A 207 -20.01 6.94 22.28
CA PRO A 207 -19.57 6.84 23.66
C PRO A 207 -18.74 5.58 23.95
N GLN A 208 -19.10 4.46 23.33
CA GLN A 208 -18.43 3.16 23.52
C GLN A 208 -16.98 3.22 23.02
N THR A 209 -16.76 3.84 21.86
CA THR A 209 -15.41 3.97 21.29
C THR A 209 -14.58 5.00 22.07
N TYR A 210 -15.21 6.07 22.58
CA TYR A 210 -14.56 7.02 23.47
C TYR A 210 -14.07 6.36 24.77
N VAL A 211 -14.88 5.51 25.40
CA VAL A 211 -14.46 4.75 26.58
C VAL A 211 -13.28 3.82 26.27
N ARG A 212 -13.22 3.26 25.06
CA ARG A 212 -12.15 2.34 24.65
C ARG A 212 -10.81 3.03 24.39
N PHE A 213 -10.81 4.18 23.71
CA PHE A 213 -9.56 4.81 23.23
C PHE A 213 -9.23 6.16 23.88
N GLY A 214 -10.19 6.76 24.58
CA GLY A 214 -10.09 8.12 25.09
C GLY A 214 -9.89 9.18 24.00
N ALA A 215 -9.75 10.43 24.42
CA ALA A 215 -9.56 11.55 23.48
C ALA A 215 -8.26 11.43 22.67
N LEU A 216 -7.18 10.93 23.28
CA LEU A 216 -5.88 10.81 22.62
C LEU A 216 -5.88 9.74 21.52
N GLY A 217 -6.42 8.55 21.79
CA GLY A 217 -6.48 7.47 20.79
C GLY A 217 -7.39 7.81 19.62
N LEU A 218 -8.55 8.42 19.91
CA LEU A 218 -9.46 8.91 18.87
C LEU A 218 -8.84 10.04 18.03
N GLY A 219 -8.20 11.02 18.69
CA GLY A 219 -7.51 12.11 18.00
C GLY A 219 -6.37 11.58 17.12
N PHE A 220 -5.61 10.60 17.61
CA PHE A 220 -4.58 9.93 16.83
C PHE A 220 -5.15 9.27 15.57
N TRP A 221 -6.20 8.45 15.73
CA TRP A 221 -6.86 7.78 14.61
C TRP A 221 -7.32 8.81 13.56
N PHE A 222 -8.06 9.85 13.98
CA PHE A 222 -8.55 10.89 13.10
C PHE A 222 -7.43 11.60 12.32
N VAL A 223 -6.36 12.02 13.00
CA VAL A 223 -5.25 12.76 12.38
C VAL A 223 -4.46 11.87 11.42
N ALA A 224 -4.20 10.61 11.80
CA ALA A 224 -3.49 9.67 10.95
C ALA A 224 -4.23 9.44 9.63
N ASP A 225 -5.54 9.23 9.69
CA ASP A 225 -6.39 9.07 8.52
C ASP A 225 -6.46 10.32 7.64
N LEU A 226 -6.60 11.49 8.26
CA LEU A 226 -6.64 12.76 7.55
C LEU A 226 -5.35 13.01 6.75
N LEU A 227 -4.19 12.73 7.35
CA LEU A 227 -2.91 12.84 6.67
C LEU A 227 -2.79 11.83 5.52
N PHE A 228 -3.22 10.58 5.75
CA PHE A 228 -3.16 9.52 4.75
C PHE A 228 -4.02 9.83 3.52
N ASP A 229 -5.26 10.25 3.74
CA ASP A 229 -6.18 10.64 2.67
C ASP A 229 -5.77 11.96 2.00
N GLY A 230 -5.20 12.91 2.74
CA GLY A 230 -4.63 14.13 2.19
C GLY A 230 -3.53 13.84 1.16
N ILE A 231 -2.61 12.92 1.47
CA ILE A 231 -1.55 12.48 0.54
C ILE A 231 -2.17 11.80 -0.69
N ASN A 232 -3.16 10.92 -0.51
CA ASN A 232 -3.82 10.25 -1.63
C ASN A 232 -4.54 11.24 -2.55
N CYS A 233 -5.27 12.20 -2.00
CA CYS A 233 -5.93 13.26 -2.77
C CYS A 233 -4.94 14.13 -3.55
N PHE A 234 -3.80 14.50 -2.93
CA PHE A 234 -2.73 15.23 -3.61
C PHE A 234 -2.21 14.46 -4.84
N TRP A 235 -1.95 13.16 -4.69
CA TRP A 235 -1.50 12.33 -5.80
C TRP A 235 -2.59 12.11 -6.86
N ALA A 236 -3.84 11.94 -6.47
CA ALA A 236 -4.96 11.84 -7.41
C ALA A 236 -5.05 13.05 -8.33
N VAL A 237 -4.91 14.27 -7.79
CA VAL A 237 -4.89 15.50 -8.60
C VAL A 237 -3.75 15.47 -9.61
N LYS A 238 -2.54 15.06 -9.21
CA LYS A 238 -1.39 14.94 -10.11
C LYS A 238 -1.61 13.88 -11.19
N ILE A 239 -2.14 12.72 -10.82
CA ILE A 239 -2.42 11.60 -11.73
C ILE A 239 -3.48 12.01 -12.77
N CYS A 240 -4.59 12.61 -12.34
CA CYS A 240 -5.65 13.07 -13.23
C CYS A 240 -5.14 14.15 -14.19
N ARG A 241 -4.38 15.14 -13.70
CA ARG A 241 -3.76 16.17 -14.56
C ARG A 241 -2.78 15.58 -15.56
N GLY A 242 -1.94 14.64 -15.13
CA GLY A 242 -0.99 13.96 -15.99
C GLY A 242 -1.68 13.13 -17.09
N THR A 243 -2.71 12.38 -16.70
CA THR A 243 -3.52 11.57 -17.62
C THR A 243 -4.27 12.44 -18.61
N TYR A 244 -4.91 13.51 -18.17
CA TYR A 244 -5.60 14.47 -19.03
C TYR A 244 -4.66 15.08 -20.07
N ARG A 245 -3.50 15.60 -19.64
CA ARG A 245 -2.49 16.16 -20.55
C ARG A 245 -1.99 15.13 -21.56
N PHE A 246 -1.79 13.89 -21.14
CA PHE A 246 -1.37 12.82 -22.03
C PHE A 246 -2.44 12.53 -23.09
N MET A 247 -3.71 12.46 -22.69
CA MET A 247 -4.82 12.18 -23.60
C MET A 247 -5.08 13.31 -24.60
N THR A 248 -4.87 14.57 -24.21
CA THR A 248 -5.12 15.73 -25.10
C THR A 248 -3.98 16.09 -26.03
N THR A 249 -2.74 15.71 -25.70
CA THR A 249 -1.56 15.98 -26.54
C THR A 249 -1.23 14.85 -27.51
N ARG A 250 -1.80 13.66 -27.29
CA ARG A 250 -1.62 12.52 -28.19
C ARG A 250 -2.51 12.68 -29.42
N LYS A 251 -1.89 12.82 -30.60
CA LYS A 251 -2.59 12.57 -31.87
C LYS A 251 -2.92 11.08 -31.93
N LEU A 252 -4.20 10.76 -32.09
CA LEU A 252 -4.64 9.40 -32.39
C LEU A 252 -4.21 9.14 -33.84
N ASP A 253 -3.15 8.37 -34.02
CA ASP A 253 -2.81 7.74 -35.29
C ASP A 253 -3.59 6.44 -35.46
#